data_AF-A0A317DD76-F1
#
_entry.id   AF-A0A317DD76-F1
#
_cell.length_a   1.000
_cell.length_b   1.000
_cell.length_c   1.000
_cell.angle_alpha   90.00
_cell.angle_beta   90.00
_cell.angle_gamma   90.00
#
_symmetry.space_group_name_H-M   'P 1'
#
loop_
_entity.id
_entity.type
_entity.pdbx_description
1 polymer ?
#
loop_
_entity_poly.entity_id
_entity_poly.type
_entity_poly.pdbx_seq_one_letter_code
_entity_poly.pdbx_strand_id
1 'polypeptide(L)'
;MRPSGIDMVKSQRLDVATGVVVHHNQVLFVRRIAPEVPEYHLKWELPGGKIESGEQRSDAVVREIQEETGYRVRFLEELPITYTADLALANPPLTVDVRCGLCSIVGDHGTASEPPQPSKSGTEEYRWLPFADIPYGDVIPGSREFVLWAANHFGQPIPPGASIYRVELESIDYQVNRRRAYELSLTFVPEKPEKPYRLDIRYGRVQSGSSRTKSSTYSSMSDALNEAKEKIATRKSHGYSLTSVESNHPLRSWMGRLGVPFEDPQYPKLFD
;
A
#
# COMPACT_ATOMS: atom_id res chain seq x y z
N MET A 1 35.86 -6.71 19.71
CA MET A 1 35.65 -6.67 18.25
C MET A 1 34.25 -6.16 18.00
N ARG A 2 34.10 -5.01 17.33
CA ARG A 2 32.80 -4.57 16.79
C ARG A 2 32.47 -5.47 15.58
N PRO A 3 31.24 -5.94 15.37
CA PRO A 3 30.91 -6.63 14.14
C PRO A 3 31.16 -5.66 12.98
N SER A 4 31.98 -6.11 12.04
CA SER A 4 32.31 -5.46 10.78
C SER A 4 31.05 -5.07 10.03
N GLY A 5 31.07 -3.88 9.43
CA GLY A 5 29.96 -3.27 8.72
C GLY A 5 29.33 -4.22 7.70
N ILE A 6 28.02 -4.39 7.83
CA ILE A 6 27.17 -4.75 6.69
C ILE A 6 27.34 -3.57 5.73
N ASP A 7 27.95 -3.79 4.57
CA ASP A 7 27.92 -2.82 3.48
C ASP A 7 26.45 -2.43 3.28
N MET A 8 26.11 -1.20 3.65
CA MET A 8 24.76 -0.67 3.45
C MET A 8 24.60 -0.49 1.94
N VAL A 9 24.09 -1.51 1.26
CA VAL A 9 23.70 -1.41 -0.14
C VAL A 9 22.77 -0.21 -0.25
N LYS A 10 23.20 0.81 -1.01
CA LYS A 10 22.46 2.07 -1.15
C LYS A 10 21.11 1.75 -1.77
N SER A 11 20.02 2.04 -1.05
CA SER A 11 18.66 1.83 -1.56
C SER A 11 18.48 2.66 -2.83
N GLN A 12 18.00 2.02 -3.89
CA GLN A 12 17.52 2.74 -5.06
C GLN A 12 16.21 3.47 -4.70
N ARG A 13 15.95 4.57 -5.41
CA ARG A 13 14.74 5.36 -5.25
C ARG A 13 14.10 5.56 -6.61
N LEU A 14 12.81 5.28 -6.69
CA LEU A 14 12.01 5.35 -7.91
C LEU A 14 10.80 6.26 -7.69
N ASP A 15 10.61 7.21 -8.58
CA ASP A 15 9.40 8.04 -8.62
C ASP A 15 8.39 7.43 -9.60
N VAL A 16 7.17 7.20 -9.12
CA VAL A 16 6.05 6.61 -9.86
C VAL A 16 4.87 7.56 -9.84
N ALA A 17 4.20 7.68 -10.98
CA ALA A 17 2.95 8.40 -11.10
C ALA A 17 1.82 7.43 -11.46
N THR A 18 0.70 7.52 -10.74
CA THR A 18 -0.51 6.71 -10.97
C THR A 18 -1.75 7.59 -11.09
N GLY A 19 -2.83 7.10 -11.68
CA GLY A 19 -4.06 7.86 -11.84
C GLY A 19 -5.30 7.14 -11.31
N VAL A 20 -6.08 7.83 -10.47
CA VAL A 20 -7.47 7.46 -10.25
C VAL A 20 -8.28 8.00 -11.41
N VAL A 21 -8.67 7.13 -12.35
CA VAL A 21 -9.58 7.50 -13.44
C VAL A 21 -11.01 7.24 -13.00
N VAL A 22 -11.83 8.28 -12.93
CA VAL A 22 -13.25 8.16 -12.56
C VAL A 22 -14.15 8.39 -13.77
N HIS A 23 -15.06 7.45 -14.02
CA HIS A 23 -16.07 7.55 -15.06
C HIS A 23 -17.35 6.82 -14.62
N HIS A 24 -18.50 7.48 -14.70
CA HIS A 24 -19.80 6.92 -14.27
C HIS A 24 -19.79 6.20 -12.89
N ASN A 25 -19.18 6.80 -11.87
CA ASN A 25 -18.99 6.22 -10.52
C ASN A 25 -18.21 4.90 -10.49
N GLN A 26 -17.43 4.63 -11.53
CA GLN A 26 -16.49 3.53 -11.60
C GLN A 26 -15.06 4.07 -11.62
N VAL A 27 -14.15 3.25 -11.12
CA VAL A 27 -12.71 3.50 -11.13
C VAL A 27 -12.04 2.48 -12.03
N LEU A 28 -11.12 2.92 -12.87
CA LEU A 28 -10.30 2.05 -13.72
C LEU A 28 -9.18 1.42 -12.89
N PHE A 29 -9.09 0.10 -12.93
CA PHE A 29 -8.02 -0.68 -12.34
C PHE A 29 -7.31 -1.52 -13.39
N VAL A 30 -6.05 -1.84 -13.12
CA VAL A 30 -5.25 -2.81 -13.85
C VAL A 30 -4.82 -3.95 -12.92
N ARG A 31 -4.63 -5.15 -13.47
CA ARG A 31 -4.14 -6.31 -12.73
C ARG A 31 -2.61 -6.31 -12.74
N ARG A 32 -2.01 -6.19 -11.56
CA ARG A 32 -0.55 -6.15 -11.40
C ARG A 32 0.08 -7.51 -11.72
N ILE A 33 0.99 -7.55 -12.70
CA ILE A 33 1.82 -8.73 -12.99
C ILE A 33 3.24 -8.50 -12.48
N ALA A 34 3.46 -8.83 -11.22
CA ALA A 34 4.78 -8.73 -10.58
C ALA A 34 5.14 -10.00 -9.79
N PRO A 35 5.38 -11.15 -10.44
CA PRO A 35 5.72 -12.41 -9.74
C PRO A 35 6.94 -12.27 -8.80
N GLU A 36 7.80 -11.29 -9.07
CA GLU A 36 8.94 -10.91 -8.26
C GLU A 36 8.60 -10.19 -6.94
N VAL A 37 7.36 -9.68 -6.79
CA VAL A 37 6.84 -9.13 -5.53
C VAL A 37 5.54 -9.86 -5.17
N PRO A 38 5.61 -11.08 -4.59
CA PRO A 38 4.45 -11.94 -4.42
C PRO A 38 3.31 -11.36 -3.58
N GLU A 39 3.60 -10.44 -2.64
CA GLU A 39 2.57 -9.74 -1.88
C GLU A 39 1.67 -8.84 -2.75
N TYR A 40 2.16 -8.41 -3.91
CA TYR A 40 1.45 -7.52 -4.84
C TYR A 40 1.15 -8.19 -6.20
N HIS A 41 1.67 -9.39 -6.46
CA HIS A 41 1.37 -10.14 -7.67
C HIS A 41 -0.13 -10.48 -7.76
N LEU A 42 -0.72 -10.29 -8.95
CA LEU A 42 -2.15 -10.49 -9.22
C LEU A 42 -3.06 -9.73 -8.26
N LYS A 43 -2.64 -8.56 -7.79
CA LYS A 43 -3.51 -7.62 -7.06
C LYS A 43 -4.02 -6.54 -8.00
N TRP A 44 -5.11 -5.89 -7.61
CA TRP A 44 -5.58 -4.71 -8.33
C TRP A 44 -4.73 -3.50 -7.95
N GLU A 45 -4.35 -2.71 -8.95
CA GLU A 45 -3.69 -1.43 -8.76
C GLU A 45 -4.31 -0.38 -9.68
N LEU A 46 -4.10 0.90 -9.33
CA LEU A 46 -4.39 1.99 -10.24
C LEU A 46 -3.37 1.98 -11.38
N PRO A 47 -3.79 2.24 -12.63
CA PRO A 47 -2.86 2.34 -13.76
C PRO A 47 -1.81 3.42 -13.52
N GLY A 48 -0.59 3.16 -13.96
CA GLY A 48 0.53 4.05 -13.69
C GLY A 48 1.89 3.37 -13.79
N GLY A 49 2.94 4.19 -13.71
CA GLY A 49 4.29 3.69 -13.91
C GLY A 49 5.36 4.71 -13.58
N LYS A 50 6.58 4.36 -13.97
CA LYS A 50 7.77 5.17 -13.72
C LYS A 50 7.66 6.51 -14.45
N ILE A 51 8.06 7.58 -13.76
CA ILE A 51 8.23 8.88 -14.41
C ILE A 51 9.55 8.86 -15.18
N GLU A 52 9.50 9.15 -16.48
CA GLU A 52 10.68 9.21 -17.33
C GLU A 52 11.52 10.48 -17.08
N SER A 53 12.78 10.45 -17.52
CA SER A 53 13.69 11.58 -17.31
C SER A 53 13.19 12.84 -18.02
N GLY A 54 12.89 13.88 -17.24
CA GLY A 54 12.37 15.16 -17.75
C GLY A 54 10.85 15.18 -17.98
N GLU A 55 10.16 14.07 -17.72
CA GLU A 55 8.71 13.96 -17.84
C GLU A 55 8.01 14.59 -16.62
N GLN A 56 6.92 15.32 -16.86
CA GLN A 56 6.08 15.80 -15.76
C GLN A 56 5.18 14.67 -15.26
N ARG A 57 4.86 14.67 -13.96
CA ARG A 57 3.98 13.64 -13.37
C ARG A 57 2.63 13.52 -14.07
N SER A 58 2.04 14.66 -14.44
CA SER A 58 0.77 14.68 -15.18
C SER A 58 0.88 13.97 -16.52
N ASP A 59 2.00 14.17 -17.22
CA ASP A 59 2.24 13.60 -18.54
C ASP A 59 2.52 12.09 -18.42
N ALA A 60 3.29 11.67 -17.41
CA ALA A 60 3.55 10.27 -17.07
C ALA A 60 2.25 9.49 -16.79
N VAL A 61 1.35 10.03 -15.97
CA VAL A 61 0.06 9.40 -15.67
C VAL A 61 -0.77 9.20 -16.94
N VAL A 62 -0.87 10.24 -17.78
CA VAL A 62 -1.66 10.18 -19.02
C VAL A 62 -1.07 9.14 -19.99
N ARG A 63 0.26 9.12 -20.13
CA ARG A 63 0.98 8.15 -20.98
C ARG A 63 0.76 6.72 -20.48
N GLU A 64 1.04 6.45 -19.20
CA GLU A 64 0.95 5.09 -18.64
C GLU A 64 -0.48 4.54 -18.71
N ILE A 65 -1.51 5.35 -18.42
CA ILE A 65 -2.91 4.93 -18.57
C ILE A 65 -3.21 4.56 -20.02
N GLN A 66 -2.76 5.39 -20.98
CA GLN A 66 -2.97 5.11 -22.39
C GLN A 66 -2.24 3.82 -22.82
N GLU A 67 -1.01 3.59 -22.35
CA GLU A 67 -0.23 2.41 -22.71
C GLU A 67 -0.80 1.11 -22.11
N GLU A 68 -1.24 1.16 -20.85
CA GLU A 68 -1.71 0.00 -20.08
C GLU A 68 -3.16 -0.38 -20.37
N THR A 69 -3.97 0.57 -20.83
CA THR A 69 -5.42 0.36 -20.97
C THR A 69 -5.97 0.83 -22.32
N GLY A 70 -5.21 1.61 -23.08
CA GLY A 70 -5.67 2.23 -24.32
C GLY A 70 -6.58 3.46 -24.13
N TYR A 71 -7.05 3.75 -22.91
CA TYR A 71 -7.90 4.89 -22.64
C TYR A 71 -7.12 6.21 -22.71
N ARG A 72 -7.72 7.21 -23.37
CA ARG A 72 -7.24 8.59 -23.28
C ARG A 72 -7.88 9.28 -22.09
N VAL A 73 -7.06 9.91 -21.28
CA VAL A 73 -7.51 10.64 -20.09
C VAL A 73 -6.98 12.07 -20.08
N ARG A 74 -7.63 12.90 -19.28
CA ARG A 74 -7.19 14.23 -18.90
C ARG A 74 -6.83 14.20 -17.42
N PHE A 75 -5.60 14.61 -17.10
CA PHE A 75 -5.19 14.89 -15.73
C PHE A 75 -5.94 16.13 -15.22
N LEU A 76 -6.55 16.04 -14.04
CA LEU A 76 -7.31 17.13 -13.43
C LEU A 76 -6.50 17.80 -12.32
N GLU A 77 -6.07 17.03 -11.33
CA GLU A 77 -5.32 17.52 -10.18
C GLU A 77 -4.52 16.41 -9.51
N GLU A 78 -3.49 16.78 -8.75
CA GLU A 78 -2.74 15.85 -7.90
C GLU A 78 -3.51 15.64 -6.58
N LEU A 79 -3.58 14.39 -6.10
CA LEU A 79 -4.16 14.10 -4.81
C LEU A 79 -3.27 14.68 -3.69
N PRO A 80 -3.86 15.17 -2.58
CA PRO A 80 -3.11 15.76 -1.47
C PRO A 80 -2.41 14.72 -0.58
N ILE A 81 -2.45 13.45 -0.97
CA ILE A 81 -1.87 12.32 -0.23
C ILE A 81 -0.81 11.62 -1.08
N THR A 82 0.15 11.01 -0.40
CA THR A 82 1.30 10.38 -1.04
C THR A 82 1.58 9.04 -0.38
N TYR A 83 2.11 8.10 -1.14
CA TYR A 83 2.49 6.78 -0.64
C TYR A 83 3.96 6.50 -0.95
N THR A 84 4.68 5.90 0.01
CA THR A 84 6.04 5.41 -0.22
C THR A 84 6.08 3.93 0.15
N ALA A 85 6.43 3.08 -0.82
CA ALA A 85 6.68 1.66 -0.59
C ALA A 85 8.16 1.43 -0.25
N ASP A 86 8.42 0.65 0.79
CA ASP A 86 9.76 0.18 1.19
C ASP A 86 9.89 -1.30 0.85
N LEU A 87 10.41 -1.59 -0.34
CA LEU A 87 10.66 -2.94 -0.84
C LEU A 87 12.02 -3.42 -0.33
N ALA A 88 12.02 -3.63 0.99
CA ALA A 88 13.13 -4.06 1.83
C ALA A 88 13.89 -5.31 1.35
N LEU A 89 13.20 -6.23 0.68
CA LEU A 89 13.71 -7.52 0.22
C LEU A 89 14.09 -7.51 -1.26
N ALA A 90 13.82 -6.42 -1.99
CA ALA A 90 14.32 -6.26 -3.34
C ALA A 90 15.86 -6.25 -3.35
N ASN A 91 16.45 -6.67 -4.46
CA ASN A 91 17.90 -6.69 -4.63
C ASN A 91 18.32 -5.84 -5.84
N PRO A 92 18.90 -4.64 -5.66
CA PRO A 92 19.13 -3.95 -4.39
C PRO A 92 17.81 -3.49 -3.73
N PRO A 93 17.82 -3.15 -2.42
CA PRO A 93 16.66 -2.58 -1.76
C PRO A 93 16.13 -1.35 -2.50
N LEU A 94 14.81 -1.23 -2.54
CA LEU A 94 14.14 -0.24 -3.36
C LEU A 94 13.09 0.54 -2.55
N THR A 95 13.14 1.86 -2.67
CA THR A 95 12.11 2.77 -2.18
C THR A 95 11.35 3.33 -3.37
N VAL A 96 10.02 3.20 -3.37
CA VAL A 96 9.16 3.71 -4.44
C VAL A 96 8.28 4.82 -3.89
N ASP A 97 8.45 6.04 -4.38
CA ASP A 97 7.55 7.16 -4.08
C ASP A 97 6.45 7.22 -5.13
N VAL A 98 5.21 7.07 -4.69
CA VAL A 98 4.04 7.07 -5.54
C VAL A 98 3.25 8.36 -5.33
N ARG A 99 3.04 9.09 -6.42
CA ARG A 99 2.14 10.24 -6.51
C ARG A 99 0.94 9.86 -7.36
N CYS A 100 -0.23 10.39 -7.00
CA CYS A 100 -1.47 10.06 -7.68
C CYS A 100 -2.16 11.29 -8.22
N GLY A 101 -2.65 11.22 -9.46
CA GLY A 101 -3.52 12.21 -10.07
C GLY A 101 -4.97 11.75 -10.17
N LEU A 102 -5.90 12.68 -10.04
CA LEU A 102 -7.28 12.47 -10.43
C LEU A 102 -7.43 12.70 -11.94
N CYS A 103 -8.05 11.76 -12.64
CA CYS A 103 -8.17 11.77 -14.09
C CYS A 103 -9.62 11.55 -14.54
N SER A 104 -9.98 12.14 -15.68
CA SER A 104 -11.25 11.89 -16.38
C SER A 104 -11.00 11.31 -17.77
N ILE A 105 -11.87 10.43 -18.25
CA ILE A 105 -11.85 9.96 -19.64
C ILE A 105 -12.04 11.13 -20.62
N VAL A 106 -11.31 11.08 -21.74
CA VAL A 106 -11.45 12.01 -22.87
C VAL A 106 -12.28 11.34 -23.95
N GLY A 107 -13.41 11.97 -24.31
CA GLY A 107 -14.35 11.44 -25.30
C GLY A 107 -15.43 10.57 -24.67
N ASP A 108 -16.57 10.48 -25.35
CA ASP A 108 -17.65 9.59 -24.95
C ASP A 108 -17.34 8.21 -25.54
N HIS A 109 -16.55 7.41 -24.82
CA HIS A 109 -16.50 5.97 -25.08
C HIS A 109 -17.82 5.38 -24.60
N GLY A 110 -18.88 5.70 -25.33
CA GLY A 110 -20.21 5.18 -25.09
C GLY A 110 -20.12 3.67 -24.92
N THR A 111 -20.97 3.15 -24.06
CA THR A 111 -21.09 1.76 -23.58
C THR A 111 -21.28 0.68 -24.67
N ALA A 112 -20.95 0.98 -25.93
CA ALA A 112 -21.07 0.14 -27.12
C ALA A 112 -19.81 0.13 -28.02
N SER A 113 -18.69 0.74 -27.61
CA SER A 113 -17.41 0.61 -28.33
C SER A 113 -16.53 -0.46 -27.67
N GLU A 114 -15.91 -1.34 -28.47
CA GLU A 114 -14.98 -2.35 -27.95
C GLU A 114 -13.97 -1.70 -26.99
N PRO A 115 -13.59 -2.39 -25.89
CA PRO A 115 -12.60 -1.87 -24.97
C PRO A 115 -11.33 -1.48 -25.72
N PRO A 116 -10.73 -0.30 -25.47
CA PRO A 116 -9.52 0.10 -26.17
C PRO A 116 -8.40 -0.92 -25.92
N GLN A 117 -7.58 -1.15 -26.94
CA GLN A 117 -6.53 -2.16 -26.88
C GLN A 117 -5.28 -1.57 -26.21
N PRO A 118 -4.77 -2.20 -25.14
CA PRO A 118 -3.54 -1.77 -24.50
C PRO A 118 -2.34 -2.00 -25.42
N SER A 119 -1.31 -1.16 -25.32
CA SER A 119 -0.08 -1.27 -26.12
C SER A 119 1.08 -1.88 -25.34
N LYS A 120 1.00 -1.95 -24.00
CA LYS A 120 2.06 -2.44 -23.12
C LYS A 120 1.82 -3.89 -22.70
N SER A 121 2.85 -4.74 -22.80
CA SER A 121 2.85 -6.08 -22.21
C SER A 121 3.16 -5.99 -20.71
N GLY A 122 2.28 -6.53 -19.86
CA GLY A 122 2.42 -6.47 -18.39
C GLY A 122 1.11 -6.22 -17.64
N THR A 123 0.05 -5.84 -18.36
CA THR A 123 -1.32 -5.81 -17.86
C THR A 123 -2.13 -6.86 -18.62
N GLU A 124 -2.52 -7.96 -17.96
CA GLU A 124 -3.38 -8.99 -18.59
C GLU A 124 -4.84 -8.55 -18.65
N GLU A 125 -5.25 -7.71 -17.71
CA GLU A 125 -6.64 -7.30 -17.54
C GLU A 125 -6.71 -5.89 -16.94
N TYR A 126 -7.58 -5.05 -17.50
CA TYR A 126 -8.08 -3.86 -16.83
C TYR A 126 -9.59 -3.96 -16.63
N ARG A 127 -10.11 -3.27 -15.62
CA ARG A 127 -11.53 -3.31 -15.27
C ARG A 127 -12.02 -1.99 -14.71
N TRP A 128 -13.23 -1.60 -15.10
CA TRP A 128 -13.99 -0.55 -14.44
C TRP A 128 -14.77 -1.15 -13.27
N LEU A 129 -14.41 -0.75 -12.05
CA LEU A 129 -15.07 -1.21 -10.82
C LEU A 129 -15.91 -0.07 -10.23
N PRO A 130 -17.24 -0.26 -10.05
CA PRO A 130 -18.04 0.67 -9.27
C PRO A 130 -17.46 0.88 -7.87
N PHE A 131 -17.53 2.09 -7.32
CA PHE A 131 -16.98 2.38 -5.98
C PHE A 131 -17.45 1.39 -4.90
N ALA A 132 -18.72 0.98 -4.95
CA ALA A 132 -19.30 0.05 -4.00
C ALA A 132 -18.76 -1.40 -4.12
N ASP A 133 -18.24 -1.78 -5.29
CA ASP A 133 -17.83 -3.15 -5.62
C ASP A 133 -16.30 -3.31 -5.57
N ILE A 134 -15.55 -2.26 -5.21
CA ILE A 134 -14.10 -2.32 -5.14
C ILE A 134 -13.69 -3.37 -4.09
N PRO A 135 -12.90 -4.40 -4.48
CA PRO A 135 -12.43 -5.41 -3.56
C PRO A 135 -11.22 -4.88 -2.79
N TYR A 136 -11.43 -3.94 -1.86
CA TYR A 136 -10.33 -3.20 -1.21
C TYR A 136 -9.23 -4.10 -0.61
N GLY A 137 -9.58 -5.27 -0.07
CA GLY A 137 -8.60 -6.25 0.43
C GLY A 137 -7.68 -6.85 -0.63
N ASP A 138 -8.07 -6.80 -1.90
CA ASP A 138 -7.30 -7.25 -3.07
C ASP A 138 -6.65 -6.10 -3.85
N VAL A 139 -6.83 -4.84 -3.40
CA VAL A 139 -6.13 -3.66 -3.96
C VAL A 139 -4.83 -3.45 -3.21
N ILE A 140 -3.72 -3.17 -3.91
CA ILE A 140 -2.42 -2.93 -3.26
C ILE A 140 -2.43 -1.66 -2.39
N PRO A 141 -1.58 -1.60 -1.34
CA PRO A 141 -1.33 -0.36 -0.61
C PRO A 141 -0.82 0.76 -1.54
N GLY A 142 -1.16 2.00 -1.22
CA GLY A 142 -1.00 3.16 -2.09
C GLY A 142 -2.24 3.36 -2.96
N SER A 143 -2.50 2.42 -3.89
CA SER A 143 -3.69 2.45 -4.75
C SER A 143 -4.98 2.47 -3.92
N ARG A 144 -5.06 1.62 -2.90
CA ARG A 144 -6.20 1.52 -1.98
C ARG A 144 -6.52 2.87 -1.33
N GLU A 145 -5.52 3.55 -0.77
CA GLU A 145 -5.70 4.84 -0.09
C GLU A 145 -6.08 5.95 -1.06
N PHE A 146 -5.48 5.99 -2.26
CA PHE A 146 -5.87 6.94 -3.31
C PHE A 146 -7.33 6.77 -3.73
N VAL A 147 -7.79 5.53 -3.87
CA VAL A 147 -9.18 5.24 -4.23
C VAL A 147 -10.14 5.55 -3.07
N LEU A 148 -9.75 5.32 -1.83
CA LEU A 148 -10.55 5.71 -0.66
C LEU A 148 -10.65 7.23 -0.52
N TRP A 149 -9.56 7.93 -0.80
CA TRP A 149 -9.58 9.39 -0.87
C TRP A 149 -10.55 9.86 -1.95
N ALA A 150 -10.48 9.27 -3.16
CA ALA A 150 -11.38 9.61 -4.25
C ALA A 150 -12.85 9.28 -3.92
N ALA A 151 -13.12 8.13 -3.30
CA ALA A 151 -14.45 7.75 -2.85
C ALA A 151 -15.03 8.81 -1.91
N ASN A 152 -14.26 9.21 -0.88
CA ASN A 152 -14.65 10.28 0.03
C ASN A 152 -14.85 11.62 -0.71
N HIS A 153 -13.94 11.98 -1.61
CA HIS A 153 -14.03 13.21 -2.41
C HIS A 153 -15.31 13.28 -3.27
N PHE A 154 -15.73 12.16 -3.84
CA PHE A 154 -16.95 12.04 -4.64
C PHE A 154 -18.20 11.64 -3.83
N GLY A 155 -18.14 11.66 -2.49
CA GLY A 155 -19.26 11.32 -1.61
C GLY A 155 -19.76 9.88 -1.73
N GLN A 156 -18.88 8.96 -2.14
CA GLN A 156 -19.17 7.54 -2.30
C GLN A 156 -19.00 6.79 -0.98
N PRO A 157 -19.77 5.71 -0.75
CA PRO A 157 -19.64 4.93 0.48
C PRO A 157 -18.27 4.23 0.55
N ILE A 158 -17.68 4.24 1.73
CA ILE A 158 -16.45 3.51 2.04
C ILE A 158 -16.80 2.34 2.97
N PRO A 159 -16.52 1.09 2.58
CA PRO A 159 -16.74 -0.05 3.45
C PRO A 159 -15.92 0.06 4.75
N PRO A 160 -16.49 -0.28 5.91
CA PRO A 160 -15.74 -0.33 7.15
C PRO A 160 -14.52 -1.25 7.01
N GLY A 161 -13.34 -0.76 7.42
CA GLY A 161 -12.12 -1.55 7.37
C GLY A 161 -11.38 -1.58 6.03
N ALA A 162 -11.86 -0.87 5.01
CA ALA A 162 -11.29 -0.89 3.66
C ALA A 162 -9.79 -0.51 3.59
N SER A 163 -9.24 0.18 4.58
CA SER A 163 -7.82 0.58 4.70
C SER A 163 -7.23 0.31 6.08
N ILE A 164 -7.68 -0.77 6.73
CA ILE A 164 -7.11 -1.18 8.00
C ILE A 164 -6.01 -2.21 7.72
N TYR A 165 -4.82 -1.96 8.27
CA TYR A 165 -3.73 -2.92 8.32
C TYR A 165 -3.46 -3.31 9.77
N ARG A 166 -3.45 -4.60 10.06
CA ARG A 166 -3.21 -5.11 11.43
C ARG A 166 -1.91 -5.89 11.57
N VAL A 167 -1.26 -5.68 12.71
CA VAL A 167 -0.14 -6.48 13.22
C VAL A 167 -0.43 -6.90 14.64
N GLU A 168 -0.30 -8.19 14.94
CA GLU A 168 -0.48 -8.72 16.29
C GLU A 168 0.82 -9.34 16.81
N LEU A 169 1.16 -8.99 18.05
CA LEU A 169 2.26 -9.57 18.78
C LEU A 169 1.80 -10.10 20.13
N GLU A 170 2.47 -11.13 20.61
CA GLU A 170 2.21 -11.72 21.91
C GLU A 170 3.47 -12.04 22.68
N SER A 171 3.41 -11.92 24.00
CA SER A 171 4.45 -12.40 24.91
C SER A 171 3.83 -13.39 25.88
N ILE A 172 4.49 -14.54 26.04
CA ILE A 172 4.06 -15.64 26.91
C ILE A 172 5.16 -15.86 27.95
N ASP A 173 4.77 -15.74 29.22
CA ASP A 173 5.61 -16.10 30.36
C ASP A 173 5.10 -17.42 30.93
N TYR A 174 5.80 -18.51 30.61
CA TYR A 174 5.40 -19.88 30.95
C TYR A 174 5.49 -20.19 32.45
N GLN A 175 6.33 -19.48 33.21
CA GLN A 175 6.51 -19.75 34.63
C GLN A 175 5.28 -19.35 35.45
N VAL A 176 4.61 -18.28 35.04
CA VAL A 176 3.40 -17.76 35.71
C VAL A 176 2.17 -17.82 34.82
N ASN A 177 2.23 -18.58 33.71
CA ASN A 177 1.19 -18.69 32.69
C ASN A 177 0.57 -17.33 32.33
N ARG A 178 1.40 -16.31 32.06
CA ARG A 178 0.95 -14.94 31.81
C ARG A 178 1.10 -14.59 30.34
N ARG A 179 -0.03 -14.31 29.68
CA ARG A 179 -0.08 -13.90 28.26
C ARG A 179 -0.40 -12.41 28.11
N ARG A 180 0.38 -11.71 27.29
CA ARG A 180 0.17 -10.31 26.95
C ARG A 180 -0.02 -10.19 25.43
N ALA A 181 -1.01 -9.41 25.03
CA ALA A 181 -1.24 -9.07 23.63
C ALA A 181 -0.82 -7.61 23.36
N TYR A 182 -0.33 -7.38 22.15
CA TYR A 182 0.04 -6.08 21.63
C TYR A 182 -0.36 -6.02 20.15
N GLU A 183 -1.41 -5.28 19.86
CA GLU A 183 -1.99 -5.12 18.54
C GLU A 183 -1.72 -3.70 18.05
N LEU A 184 -1.28 -3.58 16.81
CA LEU A 184 -1.20 -2.32 16.08
C LEU A 184 -2.21 -2.38 14.94
N SER A 185 -3.06 -1.36 14.82
CA SER A 185 -3.98 -1.17 13.70
C SER A 185 -3.71 0.19 13.05
N LEU A 186 -3.32 0.18 11.79
CA LEU A 186 -3.14 1.39 10.98
C LEU A 186 -4.38 1.57 10.10
N THR A 187 -5.04 2.71 10.20
CA THR A 187 -6.26 3.03 9.44
C THR A 187 -6.07 4.31 8.63
N PHE A 188 -6.47 4.31 7.36
CA PHE A 188 -6.62 5.54 6.59
C PHE A 188 -8.01 6.17 6.82
N VAL A 189 -8.03 7.46 7.16
CA VAL A 189 -9.17 8.26 7.61
C VAL A 189 -9.26 9.47 6.66
N PRO A 190 -9.85 9.30 5.45
CA PRO A 190 -9.83 10.32 4.39
C PRO A 190 -10.52 11.63 4.79
N GLU A 191 -11.39 11.62 5.80
CA GLU A 191 -12.08 12.79 6.33
C GLU A 191 -11.14 13.75 7.09
N LYS A 192 -9.89 13.32 7.38
CA LYS A 192 -8.87 14.12 8.08
C LYS A 192 -7.65 14.39 7.18
N PRO A 193 -7.76 15.23 6.15
CA PRO A 193 -6.76 15.35 5.09
C PRO A 193 -5.37 15.77 5.56
N GLU A 194 -5.24 16.53 6.64
CA GLU A 194 -3.92 16.94 7.17
C GLU A 194 -3.16 15.79 7.85
N LYS A 195 -3.90 14.84 8.45
CA LYS A 195 -3.34 13.69 9.17
C LYS A 195 -4.23 12.45 8.97
N PRO A 196 -4.29 11.93 7.74
CA PRO A 196 -5.28 10.92 7.39
C PRO A 196 -4.86 9.52 7.84
N TYR A 197 -3.69 9.33 8.44
CA TYR A 197 -3.23 8.02 8.90
C TYR A 197 -3.32 7.92 10.42
N ARG A 198 -4.18 7.04 10.94
CA ARG A 198 -4.32 6.78 12.38
C ARG A 198 -3.66 5.45 12.75
N LEU A 199 -2.76 5.48 13.72
CA LEU A 199 -2.20 4.29 14.35
C LEU A 199 -2.82 4.09 15.74
N ASP A 200 -3.55 3.00 15.89
CA ASP A 200 -4.11 2.54 17.16
C ASP A 200 -3.26 1.39 17.71
N ILE A 201 -2.81 1.52 18.95
CA ILE A 201 -2.00 0.51 19.65
C ILE A 201 -2.78 0.01 20.84
N ARG A 202 -3.25 -1.23 20.78
CA ARG A 202 -3.96 -1.90 21.87
C ARG A 202 -3.04 -2.88 22.58
N TYR A 203 -2.97 -2.81 23.91
CA TYR A 203 -2.10 -3.70 24.69
C TYR A 203 -2.68 -4.05 26.04
N GLY A 204 -2.43 -5.26 26.52
CA GLY A 204 -3.04 -5.72 27.77
C GLY A 204 -2.78 -7.18 28.12
N ARG A 205 -3.35 -7.62 29.23
CA ARG A 205 -3.31 -9.02 29.67
C ARG A 205 -4.51 -9.76 29.11
N VAL A 206 -4.27 -10.76 28.27
CA VAL A 206 -5.31 -11.52 27.56
C VAL A 206 -6.34 -12.11 28.54
N GLN A 207 -5.86 -12.72 29.62
CA GLN A 207 -6.70 -13.43 30.59
C GLN A 207 -7.60 -12.52 31.45
N SER A 208 -7.23 -11.25 31.61
CA SER A 208 -7.96 -10.32 32.49
C SER A 208 -9.05 -9.53 31.78
N GLY A 209 -9.10 -9.59 30.45
CA GLY A 209 -9.91 -8.69 29.62
C GLY A 209 -9.47 -7.21 29.67
N SER A 210 -8.52 -6.83 30.52
CA SER A 210 -8.03 -5.44 30.60
C SER A 210 -7.06 -5.13 29.46
N SER A 211 -7.46 -4.18 28.61
CA SER A 211 -6.63 -3.63 27.54
C SER A 211 -6.66 -2.11 27.56
N ARG A 212 -5.53 -1.50 27.22
CA ARG A 212 -5.40 -0.05 26.99
C ARG A 212 -5.20 0.18 25.51
N THR A 213 -5.72 1.30 25.01
CA THR A 213 -5.50 1.74 23.64
C THR A 213 -4.81 3.11 23.66
N LYS A 214 -3.80 3.28 22.82
CA LYS A 214 -3.18 4.57 22.52
C LYS A 214 -3.36 4.85 21.04
N SER A 215 -3.83 6.06 20.70
CA SER A 215 -4.10 6.47 19.33
C SER A 215 -3.26 7.69 18.96
N SER A 216 -2.67 7.66 17.77
CA SER A 216 -1.89 8.76 17.18
C SER A 216 -2.27 8.96 15.71
N THR A 217 -2.12 10.17 15.17
CA THR A 217 -2.39 10.48 13.76
C THR A 217 -1.19 11.13 13.06
N TYR A 218 -1.00 10.82 11.78
CA TYR A 218 0.17 11.18 10.98
C TYR A 218 -0.24 11.77 9.63
N SER A 219 0.57 12.69 9.12
CA SER A 219 0.38 13.34 7.81
C SER A 219 0.72 12.43 6.64
N SER A 220 1.60 11.44 6.82
CA SER A 220 1.98 10.49 5.78
C SER A 220 1.90 9.04 6.27
N MET A 221 1.69 8.12 5.33
CA MET A 221 1.74 6.69 5.58
C MET A 221 3.13 6.30 6.12
N SER A 222 4.18 6.86 5.51
CA SER A 222 5.57 6.61 5.88
C SER A 222 5.85 6.94 7.35
N ASP A 223 5.35 8.06 7.87
CA ASP A 223 5.52 8.44 9.28
C ASP A 223 4.80 7.46 10.22
N ALA A 224 3.56 7.08 9.88
CA ALA A 224 2.79 6.12 10.66
C ALA A 224 3.44 4.73 10.66
N LEU A 225 3.96 4.29 9.51
CA LEU A 225 4.67 3.03 9.35
C LEU A 225 6.01 3.05 10.10
N ASN A 226 6.72 4.17 10.14
CA ASN A 226 7.96 4.32 10.91
C ASN A 226 7.69 4.21 12.42
N GLU A 227 6.66 4.86 12.95
CA GLU A 227 6.24 4.66 14.35
C GLU A 227 5.91 3.19 14.61
N ALA A 228 5.14 2.55 13.71
CA ALA A 228 4.78 1.14 13.85
C ALA A 228 6.04 0.24 13.88
N LYS A 229 7.01 0.46 12.97
CA LYS A 229 8.31 -0.23 12.95
C LYS A 229 9.03 -0.11 14.30
N GLU A 230 9.15 1.10 14.84
CA GLU A 230 9.79 1.33 16.14
C GLU A 230 9.09 0.59 17.28
N LYS A 231 7.75 0.62 17.31
CA LYS A 231 6.95 -0.05 18.35
C LYS A 231 7.06 -1.57 18.24
N ILE A 232 7.03 -2.12 17.03
CA ILE A 232 7.24 -3.56 16.77
C ILE A 232 8.63 -3.98 17.22
N ALA A 233 9.69 -3.26 16.80
CA ALA A 233 11.07 -3.55 17.20
C ALA A 233 11.27 -3.49 18.72
N THR A 234 10.69 -2.47 19.37
CA THR A 234 10.71 -2.33 20.83
C THR A 234 9.99 -3.49 21.54
N ARG A 235 8.90 -4.03 20.98
CA ARG A 235 8.21 -5.17 21.59
C ARG A 235 8.96 -6.47 21.37
N LYS A 236 9.56 -6.66 20.20
CA LYS A 236 10.48 -7.77 19.90
C LYS A 236 11.62 -7.85 20.92
N SER A 237 12.28 -6.72 21.24
CA SER A 237 13.35 -6.71 22.26
C SER A 237 12.85 -7.04 23.68
N HIS A 238 11.55 -6.92 23.95
CA HIS A 238 10.90 -7.30 25.21
C HIS A 238 10.32 -8.74 25.19
N GLY A 239 10.70 -9.58 24.22
CA GLY A 239 10.26 -10.97 24.16
C GLY A 239 8.84 -11.17 23.66
N TYR A 240 8.32 -10.23 22.85
CA TYR A 240 7.10 -10.47 22.07
C TYR A 240 7.42 -11.17 20.75
N SER A 241 6.59 -12.12 20.38
CA SER A 241 6.58 -12.79 19.08
C SER A 241 5.48 -12.21 18.20
N LEU A 242 5.72 -12.14 16.88
CA LEU A 242 4.66 -11.78 15.94
C LEU A 242 3.73 -12.97 15.77
N THR A 243 2.42 -12.77 15.86
CA THR A 243 1.40 -13.83 15.77
C THR A 243 0.50 -13.70 14.55
N SER A 244 0.30 -12.48 14.03
CA SER A 244 -0.52 -12.24 12.84
C SER A 244 -0.06 -11.00 12.09
N VAL A 245 -0.12 -11.07 10.76
CA VAL A 245 0.08 -9.94 9.83
C VAL A 245 -0.64 -10.25 8.52
N GLU A 246 -1.32 -9.23 7.98
CA GLU A 246 -2.00 -9.34 6.69
C GLU A 246 -1.03 -9.60 5.52
N SER A 247 -1.52 -10.28 4.48
CA SER A 247 -0.72 -10.66 3.30
C SER A 247 -0.21 -9.46 2.50
N ASN A 248 -0.96 -8.38 2.48
CA ASN A 248 -0.68 -7.14 1.76
C ASN A 248 -0.19 -6.01 2.70
N HIS A 249 0.21 -6.33 3.93
CA HIS A 249 0.63 -5.29 4.88
C HIS A 249 1.90 -4.56 4.37
N PRO A 250 1.95 -3.21 4.38
CA PRO A 250 3.12 -2.42 3.93
C PRO A 250 4.45 -2.67 4.65
N LEU A 251 4.44 -3.44 5.75
CA LEU A 251 5.60 -3.75 6.57
C LEU A 251 5.95 -5.24 6.51
N ARG A 252 5.23 -6.04 5.72
CA ARG A 252 5.39 -7.50 5.68
C ARG A 252 6.83 -7.88 5.35
N SER A 253 7.37 -7.34 4.27
CA SER A 253 8.74 -7.60 3.80
C SER A 253 9.79 -7.13 4.84
N TRP A 254 9.57 -5.98 5.50
CA TRP A 254 10.43 -5.54 6.61
C TRP A 254 10.37 -6.45 7.83
N MET A 255 9.17 -6.90 8.23
CA MET A 255 8.98 -7.83 9.34
C MET A 255 9.64 -9.20 9.06
N GLY A 256 9.77 -9.59 7.79
CA GLY A 256 10.50 -10.82 7.41
C GLY A 256 11.96 -10.76 7.85
N ARG A 257 12.59 -9.59 7.73
CA ARG A 257 13.97 -9.35 8.21
C ARG A 257 14.14 -9.48 9.73
N LEU A 258 13.05 -9.42 10.50
CA LEU A 258 13.07 -9.65 11.95
C LEU A 258 13.01 -11.13 12.33
N GLY A 259 13.29 -12.05 11.39
CA GLY A 259 13.31 -13.49 11.62
C GLY A 259 11.91 -14.10 11.80
N VAL A 260 10.90 -13.49 11.18
CA VAL A 260 9.56 -14.05 11.12
C VAL A 260 9.49 -14.95 9.89
N PRO A 261 9.21 -16.26 10.05
CA PRO A 261 9.01 -17.13 8.89
C PRO A 261 7.71 -16.71 8.20
N PHE A 262 7.85 -15.95 7.13
CA PHE A 262 6.89 -15.97 6.04
C PHE A 262 7.33 -17.11 5.12
N GLU A 263 6.41 -17.86 4.51
CA GLU A 263 6.78 -18.79 3.43
C GLU A 263 7.63 -17.99 2.43
N ASP A 264 8.92 -18.31 2.34
CA ASP A 264 9.97 -17.45 1.78
C ASP A 264 9.81 -17.33 0.26
N PRO A 265 9.34 -16.19 -0.28
CA PRO A 265 9.39 -15.98 -1.70
C PRO A 265 10.78 -15.45 -2.03
N GLN A 266 11.55 -16.17 -2.85
CA GLN A 266 12.79 -15.62 -3.39
C GLN A 266 12.46 -14.34 -4.20
N TYR A 267 12.91 -13.17 -3.74
CA TYR A 267 12.75 -11.89 -4.44
C TYR A 267 13.93 -11.69 -5.42
N PRO A 268 13.69 -11.61 -6.75
CA PRO A 268 14.73 -11.35 -7.74
C PRO A 268 15.05 -9.85 -7.83
N LYS A 269 15.95 -9.47 -8.75
CA LYS A 269 16.20 -8.06 -9.09
C LYS A 269 14.97 -7.48 -9.80
N LEU A 270 14.50 -6.32 -9.37
CA LEU A 270 13.30 -5.66 -9.93
C LEU A 270 13.59 -4.78 -11.15
N PHE A 271 14.83 -4.28 -11.28
CA PHE A 271 15.25 -3.41 -12.37
C PHE A 271 16.69 -3.73 -12.77
N ASP A 272 16.95 -3.74 -14.09
CA ASP A 272 18.28 -3.80 -14.70
C ASP A 272 18.88 -2.39 -14.91
#